data_AF-A0A357M4E4-F1
#
_entry.id   AF-A0A357M4E4-F1
#
_cell.length_a   1.000
_cell.length_b   1.000
_cell.length_c   1.000
_cell.angle_alpha   90.00
_cell.angle_beta   90.00
_cell.angle_gamma   90.00
#
_symmetry.space_group_name_H-M   'P 1'
#
loop_
_entity.id
_entity.type
_entity.pdbx_description
1 polymer ?
#
loop_
_entity_poly.entity_id
_entity_poly.type
_entity_poly.pdbx_seq_one_letter_code
_entity_poly.pdbx_strand_id
1 'polypeptide(L)'
;MNVATGSTPTSIKQAFKEEGNLSGWKTDFINNQVFVGDVLEQTWSLFSQEGAQILKDQKWPENGKSKFLNYNPTTKTAYFLDYSAGEISIIANPIH
;
A
#
# COMPACT_ATOMS: atom_id res chain seq x y z
N MET A 1 43.87 35.38 -13.71
CA MET A 1 43.58 34.11 -14.40
C MET A 1 43.04 33.16 -13.33
N ASN A 2 41.72 32.94 -13.26
CA ASN A 2 41.10 32.08 -12.24
C ASN A 2 40.72 30.75 -12.89
N VAL A 3 41.28 29.64 -12.39
CA VAL A 3 40.92 28.28 -12.83
C VAL A 3 39.74 27.82 -11.99
N ALA A 4 38.57 27.70 -12.62
CA ALA A 4 37.39 27.10 -11.99
C ALA A 4 37.59 25.58 -11.90
N THR A 5 37.90 25.07 -10.71
CA THR A 5 37.88 23.63 -10.44
C THR A 5 36.46 23.20 -10.04
N GLY A 6 35.57 23.10 -11.03
CA GLY A 6 34.29 22.43 -10.86
C GLY A 6 34.46 20.95 -11.19
N SER A 7 34.55 20.08 -10.19
CA SER A 7 34.46 18.64 -10.41
C SER A 7 33.05 18.28 -10.85
N THR A 8 32.92 17.65 -12.02
CA THR A 8 31.65 17.12 -12.51
C THR A 8 31.12 16.06 -11.54
N PRO A 9 29.84 16.12 -11.11
CA PRO A 9 29.29 15.13 -10.19
C PRO A 9 29.34 13.73 -10.84
N THR A 10 29.99 12.79 -10.16
CA THR A 10 29.97 11.38 -10.56
C THR A 10 28.57 10.83 -10.38
N SER A 11 27.89 10.51 -11.48
CA SER A 11 26.58 9.88 -11.44
C SER A 11 26.71 8.44 -10.94
N ILE A 12 26.12 8.15 -9.78
CA ILE A 12 25.97 6.78 -9.29
C ILE A 12 24.88 6.11 -10.14
N LYS A 13 25.27 5.29 -11.12
CA LYS A 13 24.35 4.52 -11.99
C LYS A 13 23.83 3.23 -11.33
N GLN A 14 24.01 3.08 -10.03
CA GLN A 14 23.59 1.89 -9.31
C GLN A 14 22.07 1.91 -9.12
N ALA A 15 21.41 0.82 -9.50
CA ALA A 15 20.00 0.62 -9.16
C ALA A 15 19.94 0.27 -7.66
N PHE A 16 19.37 1.16 -6.86
CA PHE A 16 19.03 0.85 -5.47
C PHE A 16 17.77 0.00 -5.50
N LYS A 17 17.92 -1.31 -5.28
CA LYS A 17 16.80 -2.19 -4.92
C LYS A 17 16.74 -2.26 -3.41
N GLU A 18 15.57 -2.01 -2.87
CA GLU A 18 15.29 -2.32 -1.47
C GLU A 18 15.10 -3.84 -1.38
N GLU A 19 16.08 -4.52 -0.79
CA GLU A 19 16.08 -5.98 -0.62
C GLU A 19 15.79 -6.31 0.85
N GLY A 20 14.84 -7.22 1.09
CA GLY A 20 14.47 -7.69 2.43
C GLY A 20 12.97 -7.69 2.70
N ASN A 21 12.59 -7.99 3.94
CA ASN A 21 11.23 -7.85 4.43
C ASN A 21 10.91 -6.36 4.58
N LEU A 22 10.21 -5.79 3.61
CA LEU A 22 9.78 -4.40 3.64
C LEU A 22 8.82 -4.19 4.81
N SER A 23 9.25 -3.40 5.80
CA SER A 23 8.43 -3.02 6.95
C SER A 23 7.89 -1.60 6.78
N GLY A 24 6.68 -1.37 7.25
CA GLY A 24 6.03 -0.08 7.14
C GLY A 24 4.53 -0.18 7.01
N TRP A 25 3.91 1.00 7.03
CA TRP A 25 2.47 1.15 6.94
C TRP A 25 2.12 1.79 5.61
N LYS A 26 1.14 1.22 4.90
CA LYS A 26 0.50 1.87 3.76
C LYS A 26 -0.85 2.42 4.22
N THR A 27 -1.06 3.71 4.05
CA THR A 27 -2.32 4.35 4.42
C THR A 27 -2.98 4.98 3.21
N ASP A 28 -4.30 4.85 3.13
CA ASP A 28 -5.12 5.47 2.10
C ASP A 28 -6.40 6.00 2.74
N PHE A 29 -6.82 7.22 2.37
CA PHE A 29 -8.11 7.78 2.78
C PHE A 29 -9.10 7.70 1.61
N ILE A 30 -10.12 6.86 1.76
CA ILE A 30 -11.06 6.51 0.69
C ILE A 30 -12.47 6.37 1.29
N ASN A 31 -13.48 6.96 0.67
CA ASN A 31 -14.89 6.86 1.10
C ASN A 31 -15.13 7.21 2.59
N ASN A 32 -14.47 8.25 3.09
CA ASN A 32 -14.52 8.67 4.51
C ASN A 32 -14.04 7.57 5.49
N GLN A 33 -13.16 6.69 5.02
CA GLN A 33 -12.52 5.66 5.80
C GLN A 33 -11.01 5.76 5.63
N VAL A 34 -10.28 5.38 6.67
CA VAL A 34 -8.83 5.27 6.67
C VAL A 34 -8.47 3.80 6.58
N PHE A 35 -7.90 3.40 5.45
CA PHE A 35 -7.24 2.12 5.28
C PHE A 35 -5.83 2.19 5.86
N VAL A 36 -5.44 1.19 6.65
CA VAL A 36 -4.09 1.05 7.19
C VAL A 36 -3.62 -0.38 6.95
N GLY A 37 -2.68 -0.55 6.04
CA GLY A 37 -2.07 -1.85 5.71
C GLY A 37 -0.69 -2.00 6.35
N ASP A 38 -0.48 -3.11 7.04
CA ASP A 38 0.84 -3.57 7.46
C ASP A 38 1.50 -4.32 6.31
N VAL A 39 2.56 -3.75 5.75
CA VAL A 39 3.26 -4.35 4.60
C VAL A 39 4.03 -5.60 5.00
N LEU A 40 4.54 -5.65 6.23
CA LEU A 40 5.34 -6.76 6.73
C LEU A 40 4.46 -7.97 7.05
N GLU A 41 3.42 -7.73 7.84
CA GLU A 41 2.48 -8.78 8.27
C GLU A 41 1.45 -9.13 7.18
N GLN A 42 1.39 -8.33 6.10
CA GLN A 42 0.44 -8.47 5.00
C GLN A 42 -1.01 -8.48 5.51
N THR A 43 -1.26 -7.63 6.49
CA THR A 43 -2.58 -7.41 7.09
C THR A 43 -3.06 -6.00 6.82
N TRP A 44 -4.34 -5.75 7.04
CA TRP A 44 -4.90 -4.42 6.98
C TRP A 44 -6.02 -4.21 8.00
N SER A 45 -6.21 -2.96 8.36
CA SER A 45 -7.26 -2.48 9.24
C SER A 45 -7.99 -1.32 8.58
N LEU A 46 -9.24 -1.10 8.98
CA LEU A 46 -10.09 -0.05 8.46
C LEU A 46 -10.63 0.77 9.63
N PHE A 47 -10.55 2.08 9.49
CA PHE A 47 -11.06 3.01 10.48
C PHE A 47 -12.04 3.98 9.81
N SER A 48 -12.96 4.54 10.59
CA SER A 48 -13.74 5.70 10.16
C SER A 48 -12.83 6.91 10.02
N GLN A 49 -13.32 7.97 9.37
CA GLN A 49 -12.60 9.26 9.28
C GLN A 49 -12.26 9.85 10.66
N GLU A 50 -13.06 9.54 11.68
CA GLU A 50 -12.87 9.98 13.07
C GLU A 50 -11.91 9.06 13.85
N GLY A 51 -11.38 8.00 13.22
CA GLY A 51 -10.44 7.07 13.84
C GLY A 51 -11.10 5.91 14.59
N ALA A 52 -12.42 5.72 14.49
CA ALA A 52 -13.08 4.56 15.08
C ALA A 52 -12.74 3.30 14.27
N GLN A 53 -12.29 2.24 14.93
CA GLN A 53 -11.94 0.99 14.26
C GLN A 53 -13.19 0.28 13.72
N ILE A 54 -13.19 -0.02 12.42
CA ILE A 54 -14.26 -0.75 11.71
C ILE A 54 -13.84 -2.21 11.53
N LEU A 55 -12.62 -2.43 11.03
CA LEU A 55 -12.02 -3.75 10.82
C LEU A 55 -10.58 -3.74 11.35
N LYS A 56 -10.10 -4.89 11.79
CA LYS A 56 -8.76 -5.03 12.36
C LYS A 56 -8.05 -6.27 11.84
N ASP A 57 -6.77 -6.13 11.53
CA ASP A 57 -5.81 -7.21 11.25
C ASP A 57 -6.36 -8.26 10.25
N GLN A 58 -7.07 -7.79 9.23
CA GLN A 58 -7.61 -8.61 8.16
C GLN A 58 -6.51 -9.01 7.19
N LYS A 59 -6.60 -10.20 6.60
CA LYS A 59 -5.63 -10.62 5.58
C LYS A 59 -5.73 -9.70 4.36
N TRP A 60 -4.59 -9.19 3.89
CA TRP A 60 -4.52 -8.32 2.73
C TRP A 60 -4.34 -9.16 1.45
N PRO A 61 -5.26 -9.08 0.47
CA PRO A 61 -5.11 -9.80 -0.80
C PRO A 61 -3.82 -9.46 -1.54
N GLU A 62 -3.35 -10.42 -2.35
CA GLU A 62 -2.11 -10.32 -3.15
C GLU A 62 -0.87 -9.96 -2.33
N ASN A 63 -0.76 -10.48 -1.11
CA ASN A 63 0.39 -10.28 -0.22
C ASN A 63 0.72 -8.79 -0.03
N GLY A 64 -0.30 -7.96 0.17
CA GLY A 64 -0.16 -6.52 0.39
C GLY A 64 0.01 -5.66 -0.86
N LYS A 65 -0.09 -6.24 -2.07
CA LYS A 65 0.14 -5.50 -3.33
C LYS A 65 -1.13 -4.90 -3.93
N SER A 66 -2.30 -5.39 -3.52
CA SER A 66 -3.58 -4.88 -4.00
C SER A 66 -3.95 -3.54 -3.36
N LYS A 67 -4.70 -2.69 -4.07
CA LYS A 67 -5.15 -1.38 -3.56
C LYS A 67 -6.58 -1.47 -3.04
N PHE A 68 -6.83 -1.02 -1.81
CA PHE A 68 -8.17 -0.97 -1.27
C PHE A 68 -9.07 -0.01 -2.06
N LEU A 69 -10.31 -0.42 -2.34
CA LEU A 69 -11.31 0.38 -3.06
C LEU A 69 -12.47 0.78 -2.15
N ASN A 70 -13.06 -0.19 -1.45
CA ASN A 70 -14.22 0.03 -0.59
C ASN A 70 -14.48 -1.18 0.32
N TYR A 71 -15.23 -0.98 1.39
CA TYR A 71 -15.82 -2.02 2.21
C TYR A 71 -17.36 -1.90 2.23
N ASN A 72 -18.05 -2.98 1.89
CA ASN A 72 -19.50 -3.08 2.04
C ASN A 72 -19.84 -3.76 3.38
N PRO A 73 -20.37 -3.01 4.37
CA PRO A 73 -20.71 -3.58 5.68
C PRO A 73 -21.91 -4.52 5.65
N THR A 74 -22.82 -4.37 4.68
CA THR A 74 -24.01 -5.24 4.55
C THR A 74 -23.62 -6.65 4.12
N THR A 75 -22.71 -6.78 3.16
CA THR A 75 -22.23 -8.10 2.68
C THR A 75 -20.95 -8.55 3.38
N LYS A 76 -20.39 -7.73 4.27
CA LYS A 76 -19.06 -7.91 4.88
C LYS A 76 -17.99 -8.23 3.82
N THR A 77 -17.93 -7.44 2.77
CA THR A 77 -17.00 -7.68 1.66
C THR A 77 -16.13 -6.45 1.42
N ALA A 78 -14.81 -6.64 1.47
CA ALA A 78 -13.85 -5.64 1.07
C ALA A 78 -13.44 -5.85 -0.39
N TYR A 79 -13.34 -4.77 -1.15
CA TYR A 79 -12.99 -4.81 -2.57
C TYR A 79 -11.61 -4.19 -2.76
N PHE A 80 -10.79 -4.88 -3.55
CA PHE A 80 -9.43 -4.46 -3.86
C PHE A 80 -9.20 -4.44 -5.36
N LEU A 81 -8.42 -3.48 -5.83
CA LEU A 81 -7.90 -3.45 -7.18
C LEU A 81 -6.60 -4.23 -7.21
N ASP A 82 -6.54 -5.25 -8.07
CA ASP A 82 -5.28 -5.83 -8.49
C ASP A 82 -4.91 -5.29 -9.87
N TYR A 83 -3.66 -4.89 -10.00
CA TYR A 83 -3.05 -4.40 -11.23
C TYR A 83 -1.72 -5.13 -11.50
N SER A 84 -1.54 -6.30 -10.85
CA SER A 84 -0.43 -7.19 -11.11
C SER A 84 -0.51 -7.76 -12.53
N ALA A 85 0.63 -8.16 -13.08
CA ALA A 85 0.74 -8.76 -14.42
C ALA A 85 0.28 -7.89 -15.63
N GLY A 86 -0.01 -6.61 -15.44
CA GLY A 86 -0.39 -5.71 -16.54
C GLY A 86 -1.86 -5.78 -16.94
N GLU A 87 -2.68 -6.50 -16.17
CA GLU A 87 -4.13 -6.51 -16.29
C GLU A 87 -4.76 -5.91 -15.02
N ILE A 88 -5.94 -5.33 -15.16
CA ILE A 88 -6.68 -4.75 -14.03
C ILE A 88 -7.83 -5.68 -13.68
N SER A 89 -7.91 -6.09 -12.42
CA SER A 89 -9.01 -6.91 -11.90
C SER A 89 -9.48 -6.43 -10.52
N ILE A 90 -10.70 -6.82 -10.13
CA ILE A 90 -11.27 -6.51 -8.81
C ILE A 90 -11.35 -7.80 -8.00
N ILE A 91 -10.72 -7.79 -6.83
CA ILE A 91 -10.79 -8.86 -5.85
C ILE A 91 -11.90 -8.53 -4.86
N ALA A 92 -12.87 -9.43 -4.75
CA ALA A 92 -13.83 -9.43 -3.64
C ALA A 92 -13.28 -10.31 -2.52
N ASN A 93 -13.04 -9.72 -1.35
CA ASN A 93 -12.50 -10.37 -0.17
C ASN A 93 -13.56 -10.39 0.95
N PRO A 94 -14.28 -11.50 1.15
CA PRO A 94 -15.20 -11.67 2.26
C PRO A 94 -14.47 -11.57 3.61
N ILE A 95 -15.08 -10.86 4.55
CA ILE A 95 -14.56 -10.62 5.90
C ILE A 95 -15.42 -11.39 6.90
N HIS A 96 -14.77 -12.20 7.74
CA HIS A 96 -15.42 -13.08 8.72
C HIS A 96 -15.38 -12.49 10.12
#